data_AF-A0A423U3R3-F1
#
_entry.id   AF-A0A423U3R3-F1
#
_cell.length_a   1.000
_cell.length_b   1.000
_cell.length_c   1.000
_cell.angle_alpha   90.00
_cell.angle_beta   90.00
_cell.angle_gamma   90.00
#
_symmetry.space_group_name_H-M   'P 1'
#
loop_
_entity.id
_entity.type
_entity.pdbx_description
1 polymer ?
#
loop_
_entity_poly.entity_id
_entity_poly.type
_entity_poly.pdbx_seq_one_letter_code
_entity_poly.pdbx_strand_id
1 'polypeptide(L)'
;MSEDKAEAKKTGEDTAAITTYDDLNDLAGSQDIRTLLILVLISFGTFINPLQTINYQFLGATPDYWCHVPALVDANWTQEQILSLAIPNGNTSSQRSSCVMYDYNFTLAAELGFEVAASSPEFSLEDGEEVRTVKCSSRDFDRNQYESTVVTEWDLVCERRVLYSTTQAVSQVGTLLGSLVVGYLYDV
;
A
#
# COMPACT_ATOMS: atom_id res chain seq x y z
N MET A 1 73.19 -4.45 -15.28
CA MET A 1 72.71 -4.26 -16.68
C MET A 1 72.35 -5.60 -17.37
N SER A 2 72.16 -6.67 -16.61
CA SER A 2 71.74 -8.01 -17.07
C SER A 2 70.46 -8.50 -16.39
N GLU A 3 69.97 -7.78 -15.37
CA GLU A 3 68.75 -8.11 -14.62
C GLU A 3 67.50 -7.44 -15.23
N ASP A 4 67.60 -6.21 -15.77
CA ASP A 4 66.48 -5.54 -16.44
C ASP A 4 65.99 -6.26 -17.72
N LYS A 5 66.87 -7.00 -18.40
CA LYS A 5 66.48 -7.82 -19.56
C LYS A 5 65.74 -9.10 -19.18
N ALA A 6 65.85 -9.55 -17.92
CA ALA A 6 65.13 -10.73 -17.44
C ALA A 6 63.69 -10.37 -17.03
N GLU A 7 63.47 -9.19 -16.45
CA GLU A 7 62.13 -8.70 -16.08
C GLU A 7 61.33 -8.27 -17.32
N ALA A 8 61.94 -7.58 -18.29
CA ALA A 8 61.27 -7.25 -19.55
C ALA A 8 60.91 -8.49 -20.40
N LYS A 9 61.69 -9.58 -20.29
CA LYS A 9 61.37 -10.86 -20.94
C LYS A 9 60.20 -11.57 -20.24
N LYS A 10 60.11 -11.48 -18.90
CA LYS A 10 59.00 -12.04 -18.12
C LYS A 10 57.68 -11.33 -18.40
N THR A 11 57.67 -10.00 -18.42
CA THR A 11 56.46 -9.22 -18.73
C THR A 11 55.99 -9.41 -20.19
N GLY A 12 56.92 -9.66 -21.12
CA GLY A 12 56.59 -10.00 -22.51
C GLY A 12 56.08 -11.42 -22.72
N GLU A 13 56.50 -12.38 -21.89
CA GLU A 13 56.06 -13.79 -21.95
C GLU A 13 54.69 -13.98 -21.29
N ASP A 14 54.41 -13.25 -20.20
CA ASP A 14 53.11 -13.26 -19.51
C ASP A 14 52.01 -12.54 -20.34
N THR A 15 52.37 -11.56 -21.18
CA THR A 15 51.41 -10.89 -22.09
C THR A 15 51.19 -11.68 -23.39
N ALA A 16 52.05 -12.65 -23.71
CA ALA A 16 51.88 -13.53 -24.86
C ALA A 16 50.94 -14.72 -24.58
N ALA A 17 50.52 -14.92 -23.32
CA ALA A 17 49.72 -16.05 -22.88
C ALA A 17 48.21 -15.75 -22.75
N ILE A 18 47.73 -14.59 -23.20
CA ILE A 18 46.29 -14.32 -23.29
C ILE A 18 45.95 -14.15 -24.77
N THR A 19 45.82 -15.28 -25.47
CA THR A 19 45.49 -15.28 -26.90
C THR A 19 44.17 -16.00 -27.21
N THR A 20 43.57 -16.65 -26.21
CA THR A 20 42.35 -17.42 -26.38
C THR A 20 41.24 -16.86 -25.51
N TYR A 21 40.01 -16.84 -26.04
CA TYR A 21 38.81 -16.53 -25.27
C TYR A 21 38.66 -17.50 -24.07
N ASP A 22 39.23 -18.69 -24.19
CA ASP A 22 39.29 -19.72 -23.14
C ASP A 22 40.17 -19.31 -21.95
N ASP A 23 41.25 -18.54 -22.15
CA ASP A 23 42.09 -18.03 -21.05
C ASP A 23 41.40 -16.89 -20.29
N LEU A 24 40.54 -16.15 -20.99
CA LEU A 24 39.66 -15.11 -20.44
C LEU A 24 38.47 -15.73 -19.69
N ASN A 25 37.97 -16.88 -20.17
CA ASN A 25 37.01 -17.72 -19.45
C ASN A 25 37.65 -18.42 -18.24
N ASP A 26 38.92 -18.83 -18.28
CA ASP A 26 39.58 -19.47 -17.13
C ASP A 26 39.88 -18.48 -15.99
N LEU A 27 40.14 -17.20 -16.30
CA LEU A 27 40.20 -16.15 -15.28
C LEU A 27 38.82 -15.75 -14.73
N ALA A 28 37.73 -16.00 -15.47
CA ALA A 28 36.38 -15.56 -15.14
C ALA A 28 35.40 -16.69 -14.76
N GLY A 29 35.75 -17.97 -14.91
CA GLY A 29 34.74 -19.02 -15.08
C GLY A 29 35.27 -20.45 -14.87
N SER A 30 35.60 -20.79 -13.62
CA SER A 30 35.77 -22.19 -13.20
C SER A 30 35.07 -22.55 -11.87
N GLN A 31 33.88 -21.97 -11.64
CA GLN A 31 32.93 -22.40 -10.59
C GLN A 31 31.48 -22.51 -11.13
N ASP A 32 31.32 -23.34 -12.19
CA ASP A 32 30.35 -23.12 -13.28
C ASP A 32 28.88 -23.53 -13.12
N ILE A 33 28.45 -24.23 -12.08
CA ILE A 33 27.02 -24.62 -11.97
C ILE A 33 26.40 -24.18 -10.66
N ARG A 34 27.15 -24.25 -9.55
CA ARG A 34 26.66 -23.79 -8.25
C ARG A 34 26.50 -22.27 -8.21
N THR A 35 27.47 -21.52 -8.72
CA THR A 35 27.39 -20.05 -8.79
C THR A 35 26.30 -19.61 -9.76
N LEU A 36 26.16 -20.28 -10.91
CA LEU A 36 25.06 -20.05 -11.85
C LEU A 36 23.69 -20.35 -11.22
N LEU A 37 23.54 -21.47 -10.50
CA LEU A 37 22.31 -21.83 -9.80
C LEU A 37 21.96 -20.82 -8.71
N ILE A 38 22.94 -20.35 -7.93
CA ILE A 38 22.74 -19.31 -6.92
C ILE A 38 22.28 -18.01 -7.59
N LEU A 39 22.92 -17.59 -8.68
CA LEU A 39 22.52 -16.40 -9.44
C LEU A 39 21.11 -16.53 -10.02
N VAL A 40 20.73 -17.70 -10.55
CA VAL A 40 19.39 -17.97 -11.06
C VAL A 40 18.34 -17.96 -9.93
N LEU A 41 18.65 -18.55 -8.78
CA LEU A 41 17.76 -18.56 -7.61
C LEU A 41 17.55 -17.14 -7.04
N ILE A 42 18.61 -16.33 -6.97
CA ILE A 42 18.52 -14.92 -6.57
C ILE A 42 17.70 -14.12 -7.58
N SER A 43 17.97 -14.31 -8.87
CA SER A 43 17.26 -13.63 -9.97
C SER A 43 15.76 -13.97 -9.98
N PHE A 44 15.41 -15.22 -9.69
CA PHE A 44 14.03 -15.66 -9.55
C PHE A 44 13.35 -15.02 -8.33
N GLY A 45 14.04 -14.97 -7.18
CA GLY A 45 13.52 -14.31 -5.97
C GLY A 45 13.30 -12.81 -6.18
N THR A 46 14.25 -12.09 -6.77
CA THR A 46 14.11 -10.66 -7.06
C THR A 46 13.05 -10.38 -8.12
N PHE A 47 12.82 -11.28 -9.07
CA PHE A 47 11.76 -11.16 -10.06
C PHE A 47 10.35 -11.39 -9.49
N ILE A 48 10.19 -12.28 -8.51
CA ILE A 48 8.88 -12.55 -7.87
C ILE A 48 8.42 -11.43 -6.93
N ASN A 49 9.35 -10.80 -6.20
CA ASN A 49 9.04 -9.71 -5.27
C ASN A 49 8.19 -8.55 -5.86
N PRO A 50 8.51 -7.97 -7.03
CA PRO A 50 7.69 -6.92 -7.62
C PRO A 50 6.31 -7.43 -8.06
N LEU A 51 6.20 -8.68 -8.52
CA LEU A 51 4.92 -9.26 -8.90
C LEU A 51 3.97 -9.39 -7.68
N GLN A 52 4.50 -9.77 -6.52
CA GLN A 52 3.72 -9.78 -5.27
C GLN A 52 3.35 -8.37 -4.81
N THR A 53 4.26 -7.41 -4.94
CA THR A 53 4.03 -6.01 -4.53
C THR A 53 2.92 -5.36 -5.36
N ILE A 54 2.88 -5.65 -6.66
CA ILE A 54 1.86 -5.14 -7.57
C ILE A 54 0.47 -5.72 -7.22
N ASN A 55 0.38 -7.02 -6.92
CA ASN A 55 -0.87 -7.65 -6.50
C ASN A 55 -1.47 -6.99 -5.24
N TYR A 56 -0.61 -6.62 -4.27
CA TYR A 56 -1.06 -5.92 -3.06
C TYR A 56 -1.68 -4.54 -3.36
N GLN A 57 -1.17 -3.82 -4.37
CA GLN A 57 -1.71 -2.53 -4.76
C GLN A 57 -3.09 -2.62 -5.41
N PHE A 58 -3.35 -3.66 -6.22
CA PHE A 58 -4.68 -3.87 -6.83
C PHE A 58 -5.75 -4.20 -5.78
N LEU A 59 -5.37 -4.86 -4.69
CA LEU A 59 -6.25 -5.11 -3.55
C LEU A 59 -6.49 -3.85 -2.70
N GLY A 60 -5.73 -2.77 -2.92
CA GLY A 60 -5.78 -1.51 -2.20
C GLY A 60 -6.75 -0.47 -2.76
N ALA A 61 -7.64 -0.84 -3.70
CA ALA A 61 -8.64 0.08 -4.21
C ALA A 61 -9.58 0.54 -3.08
N THR A 62 -9.77 1.86 -2.97
CA THR A 62 -10.67 2.49 -2.02
C THR A 62 -11.99 2.81 -2.72
N PRO A 63 -13.06 2.01 -2.56
CA PRO A 63 -14.37 2.38 -3.07
C PRO A 63 -14.91 3.60 -2.32
N ASP A 64 -15.99 4.20 -2.81
CA ASP A 64 -16.70 5.23 -2.06
C ASP A 64 -17.21 4.67 -0.74
N TYR A 65 -17.11 5.45 0.33
CA TYR A 65 -17.45 5.01 1.67
C TYR A 65 -18.07 6.13 2.49
N TRP A 66 -18.80 5.73 3.51
CA TRP A 66 -19.48 6.62 4.43
C TRP A 66 -19.56 6.04 5.84
N CYS A 67 -20.05 6.83 6.78
CA CYS A 67 -20.14 6.43 8.17
C CYS A 67 -21.34 5.53 8.42
N HIS A 68 -21.09 4.40 9.08
CA HIS A 68 -22.14 3.45 9.44
C HIS A 68 -22.90 3.96 10.66
N VAL A 69 -24.21 4.19 10.49
CA VAL A 69 -25.10 4.71 11.53
C VAL A 69 -26.14 3.65 11.87
N PRO A 70 -25.94 2.84 12.93
CA PRO A 70 -26.77 1.68 13.21
C PRO A 70 -28.23 2.06 13.46
N ALA A 71 -28.51 3.17 14.16
CA ALA A 71 -29.87 3.60 14.46
C ALA A 71 -30.74 3.81 13.21
N LEU A 72 -30.17 4.34 12.13
CA LEU A 72 -30.90 4.59 10.87
C LEU A 72 -30.99 3.32 10.01
N VAL A 73 -29.97 2.47 10.05
CA VAL A 73 -29.95 1.18 9.35
C VAL A 73 -30.97 0.21 9.97
N ASP A 74 -31.06 0.16 11.30
CA ASP A 74 -32.04 -0.66 12.03
C ASP A 74 -33.49 -0.18 11.78
N ALA A 75 -33.67 1.11 11.51
CA ALA A 75 -34.94 1.70 11.09
C ALA A 75 -35.26 1.50 9.59
N ASN A 76 -34.41 0.78 8.85
CA ASN A 76 -34.58 0.45 7.43
C ASN A 76 -34.67 1.68 6.51
N TRP A 77 -33.85 2.70 6.78
CA TRP A 77 -33.74 3.88 5.93
C TRP A 77 -32.96 3.60 4.66
N THR A 78 -33.25 4.34 3.58
CA THR A 78 -32.46 4.20 2.35
C THR A 78 -31.08 4.85 2.51
N GLN A 79 -30.11 4.34 1.77
CA GLN A 79 -28.74 4.86 1.82
C GLN A 79 -28.68 6.36 1.48
N GLU A 80 -29.48 6.83 0.53
CA GLU A 80 -29.57 8.24 0.15
C GLU A 80 -30.15 9.13 1.27
N GLN A 81 -31.10 8.60 2.04
CA GLN A 81 -31.66 9.29 3.21
C GLN A 81 -30.63 9.41 4.33
N ILE A 82 -29.89 8.34 4.60
CA ILE A 82 -28.80 8.35 5.59
C ILE A 82 -27.71 9.33 5.16
N LEU A 83 -27.32 9.30 3.89
CA LEU A 83 -26.29 10.17 3.32
C LEU A 83 -26.68 11.65 3.32
N SER A 84 -27.96 11.99 3.17
CA SER A 84 -28.42 13.38 3.17
C SER A 84 -28.55 13.96 4.57
N LEU A 85 -28.87 13.14 5.57
CA LEU A 85 -29.06 13.60 6.95
C LEU A 85 -27.78 13.52 7.80
N ALA A 86 -27.03 12.42 7.71
CA ALA A 86 -25.95 12.13 8.66
C ALA A 86 -24.58 12.64 8.22
N ILE A 87 -24.37 12.90 6.92
CA ILE A 87 -23.03 13.09 6.36
C ILE A 87 -22.88 14.50 5.80
N PRO A 88 -21.89 15.29 6.27
CA PRO A 88 -21.63 16.61 5.74
C PRO A 88 -21.17 16.59 4.28
N ASN A 89 -21.38 17.72 3.61
CA ASN A 89 -20.70 17.99 2.34
C ASN A 89 -19.22 18.29 2.62
N GLY A 90 -18.34 17.77 1.78
CA GLY A 90 -16.92 18.02 1.84
C GLY A 90 -16.52 19.38 1.27
N ASN A 91 -15.23 19.52 0.96
CA ASN A 91 -14.64 20.77 0.44
C ASN A 91 -15.24 21.24 -0.90
N THR A 92 -15.88 20.33 -1.64
CA THR A 92 -16.54 20.54 -2.91
C THR A 92 -17.97 20.08 -2.77
N SER A 93 -18.92 20.87 -3.28
CA SER A 93 -20.36 20.63 -3.11
C SER A 93 -20.83 19.28 -3.65
N SER A 94 -20.04 18.62 -4.50
CA SER A 94 -20.30 17.30 -5.06
C SER A 94 -19.63 16.14 -4.33
N GLN A 95 -18.72 16.41 -3.39
CA GLN A 95 -17.98 15.38 -2.66
C GLN A 95 -18.42 15.37 -1.21
N ARG A 96 -19.09 14.30 -0.76
CA ARG A 96 -19.46 14.13 0.65
C ARG A 96 -18.21 13.89 1.51
N SER A 97 -18.23 14.33 2.77
CA SER A 97 -17.13 14.10 3.70
C SER A 97 -17.18 12.66 4.22
N SER A 98 -16.39 11.75 3.65
CA SER A 98 -16.44 10.32 3.98
C SER A 98 -15.92 9.93 5.37
N CYS A 99 -15.24 10.83 6.08
CA CYS A 99 -14.55 10.52 7.35
C CYS A 99 -15.24 11.04 8.62
N VAL A 100 -16.23 11.90 8.46
CA VAL A 100 -16.93 12.57 9.56
C VAL A 100 -18.43 12.51 9.33
N MET A 101 -19.18 12.54 10.42
CA MET A 101 -20.64 12.57 10.42
C MET A 101 -21.13 13.67 11.38
N TYR A 102 -22.36 14.12 11.21
CA TYR A 102 -22.99 15.05 12.14
C TYR A 102 -23.23 14.39 13.50
N ASP A 103 -23.07 15.18 14.58
CA ASP A 103 -23.31 14.75 15.95
C ASP A 103 -24.79 14.93 16.33
N TYR A 104 -25.67 14.25 15.62
CA TYR A 104 -27.11 14.29 15.86
C TYR A 104 -27.60 13.07 16.64
N ASN A 105 -28.76 13.20 17.28
CA ASN A 105 -29.42 12.09 17.93
C ASN A 105 -30.14 11.22 16.88
N PHE A 106 -29.41 10.29 16.28
CA PHE A 106 -29.94 9.42 15.23
C PHE A 106 -31.05 8.47 15.71
N THR A 107 -31.13 8.17 17.02
CA THR A 107 -32.23 7.39 17.58
C THR A 107 -33.57 8.14 17.51
N LEU A 108 -33.56 9.44 17.77
CA LEU A 108 -34.74 10.28 17.62
C LEU A 108 -35.15 10.39 16.15
N ALA A 109 -34.18 10.56 15.25
CA ALA A 109 -34.45 10.57 13.81
C ALA A 109 -35.11 9.27 13.35
N ALA A 110 -34.59 8.12 13.79
CA ALA A 110 -35.14 6.80 13.48
C ALA A 110 -36.61 6.63 13.91
N GLU A 111 -36.98 7.14 15.08
CA GLU A 111 -38.36 7.08 15.60
C GLU A 111 -39.32 8.01 14.84
N LEU A 112 -38.86 9.22 14.49
CA LEU A 112 -39.66 10.24 13.80
C LEU A 112 -39.86 9.93 12.31
N GLY A 113 -38.93 9.18 11.71
CA GLY A 113 -38.90 8.91 10.28
C GLY A 113 -38.28 10.06 9.47
N PHE A 114 -37.89 9.75 8.23
CA PHE A 114 -37.09 10.63 7.39
C PHE A 114 -37.75 11.99 7.10
N GLU A 115 -39.04 12.01 6.76
CA GLU A 115 -39.74 13.26 6.37
C GLU A 115 -39.78 14.29 7.50
N VAL A 116 -39.97 13.80 8.74
CA VAL A 116 -40.00 14.65 9.94
C VAL A 116 -38.59 15.05 10.35
N ALA A 117 -37.64 14.12 10.34
CA ALA A 117 -36.25 14.42 10.68
C ALA A 117 -35.62 15.44 9.71
N ALA A 118 -35.87 15.32 8.40
CA ALA A 118 -35.31 16.21 7.38
C ALA A 118 -35.88 17.65 7.44
N SER A 119 -37.08 17.82 8.00
CA SER A 119 -37.72 19.13 8.18
C SER A 119 -37.57 19.69 9.60
N SER A 120 -36.99 18.91 10.52
CA SER A 120 -36.80 19.32 11.91
C SER A 120 -35.66 20.33 12.03
N PRO A 121 -35.82 21.41 12.83
CA PRO A 121 -34.76 22.34 13.16
C PRO A 121 -33.56 21.68 13.86
N GLU A 122 -33.76 20.52 14.49
CA GLU A 122 -32.69 19.81 15.22
C GLU A 122 -31.66 19.13 14.31
N PHE A 123 -32.05 18.81 13.07
CA PHE A 123 -31.20 18.12 12.09
C PHE A 123 -30.92 18.95 10.85
N SER A 124 -31.46 20.18 10.78
CA SER A 124 -31.19 21.10 9.69
C SER A 124 -30.00 21.97 10.04
N LEU A 125 -29.15 22.18 9.04
CA LEU A 125 -27.98 23.04 9.14
C LEU A 125 -28.48 24.48 9.08
N GLU A 126 -28.63 25.14 10.22
CA GLU A 126 -28.82 26.59 10.20
C GLU A 126 -27.54 27.26 9.68
N ASP A 127 -27.71 28.12 8.68
CA ASP A 127 -26.63 28.78 7.94
C ASP A 127 -25.90 29.75 8.89
N GLY A 128 -24.84 29.27 9.55
CA GLY A 128 -24.01 30.09 10.46
C GLY A 128 -23.70 29.48 11.84
N GLU A 129 -24.26 28.32 12.20
CA GLU A 129 -23.85 27.60 13.42
C GLU A 129 -22.72 26.61 13.12
N GLU A 130 -21.74 26.53 14.02
CA GLU A 130 -20.63 25.59 13.92
C GLU A 130 -21.14 24.18 14.22
N VAL A 131 -21.65 23.50 13.19
CA VAL A 131 -22.27 22.18 13.34
C VAL A 131 -21.22 21.19 13.83
N ARG A 132 -21.51 20.56 14.98
CA ARG A 132 -20.60 19.58 15.58
C ARG A 132 -20.52 18.35 14.69
N THR A 133 -19.30 18.03 14.28
CA THR A 133 -18.98 16.82 13.53
C THR A 133 -18.12 15.91 14.38
N VAL A 134 -18.39 14.61 14.29
CA VAL A 134 -17.67 13.57 15.02
C VAL A 134 -17.04 12.59 14.05
N LYS A 135 -15.95 11.96 14.51
CA LYS A 135 -15.27 10.90 13.76
C LYS A 135 -16.10 9.64 13.78
N CYS A 136 -16.10 8.94 12.66
CA CYS A 136 -16.91 7.74 12.49
C CYS A 136 -16.24 6.53 13.14
N SER A 137 -17.02 5.79 13.94
CA SER A 137 -16.57 4.56 14.61
C SER A 137 -16.51 3.37 13.65
N SER A 138 -17.48 3.27 12.75
CA SER A 138 -17.63 2.22 11.73
C SER A 138 -18.02 2.86 10.40
N ARG A 139 -17.72 2.18 9.29
CA ARG A 139 -17.93 2.69 7.94
C ARG A 139 -18.55 1.64 7.05
N ASP A 140 -19.43 2.09 6.17
CA ASP A 140 -20.00 1.30 5.09
C ASP A 140 -19.32 1.70 3.79
N PHE A 141 -19.16 0.72 2.90
CA PHE A 141 -18.46 0.87 1.63
C PHE A 141 -19.41 0.52 0.49
N ASP A 142 -19.36 1.29 -0.60
CA ASP A 142 -20.05 0.95 -1.83
C ASP A 142 -19.43 -0.31 -2.44
N ARG A 143 -20.26 -1.35 -2.62
CA ARG A 143 -19.86 -2.63 -3.19
C ARG A 143 -20.20 -2.76 -4.68
N ASN A 144 -20.64 -1.69 -5.33
CA ASN A 144 -21.03 -1.72 -6.73
C ASN A 144 -19.83 -1.99 -7.67
N GLN A 145 -18.64 -1.46 -7.35
CA GLN A 145 -17.43 -1.67 -8.16
C GLN A 145 -16.52 -2.79 -7.65
N TYR A 146 -16.47 -2.99 -6.33
CA TYR A 146 -15.61 -3.97 -5.68
C TYR A 146 -16.37 -4.66 -4.55
N GLU A 147 -16.45 -6.00 -4.56
CA GLU A 147 -17.15 -6.75 -3.51
C GLU A 147 -16.40 -6.68 -2.17
N SER A 148 -15.07 -6.80 -2.21
CA SER A 148 -14.19 -6.74 -1.05
C SER A 148 -12.78 -6.33 -1.47
N THR A 149 -12.18 -5.41 -0.72
CA THR A 149 -10.79 -4.99 -0.88
C THR A 149 -10.08 -5.04 0.47
N VAL A 150 -8.75 -5.01 0.48
CA VAL A 150 -7.98 -4.99 1.74
C VAL A 150 -8.34 -3.78 2.59
N VAL A 151 -8.79 -2.70 1.94
CA VAL A 151 -9.22 -1.48 2.61
C VAL A 151 -10.56 -1.67 3.30
N THR A 152 -11.53 -2.31 2.64
CA THR A 152 -12.87 -2.53 3.20
C THR A 152 -12.85 -3.55 4.34
N GLU A 153 -12.00 -4.57 4.25
CA GLU A 153 -11.92 -5.63 5.27
C GLU A 153 -11.29 -5.13 6.58
N TRP A 154 -10.27 -4.27 6.49
CA TRP A 154 -9.51 -3.79 7.64
C TRP A 154 -9.83 -2.35 8.04
N ASP A 155 -10.82 -1.72 7.40
CA ASP A 155 -11.23 -0.33 7.58
C ASP A 155 -10.01 0.64 7.54
N LEU A 156 -9.22 0.56 6.47
CA LEU A 156 -7.95 1.30 6.32
C LEU A 156 -8.13 2.71 5.73
N VAL A 157 -9.24 3.38 6.05
CA VAL A 157 -9.54 4.74 5.58
C VAL A 157 -9.37 5.79 6.67
N CYS A 158 -9.44 7.06 6.30
CA CYS A 158 -9.31 8.20 7.21
C CYS A 158 -8.01 8.13 8.05
N GLU A 159 -8.13 8.02 9.37
CA GLU A 159 -6.99 7.94 10.29
C GLU A 159 -6.17 6.67 10.12
N ARG A 160 -6.81 5.58 9.67
CA ARG A 160 -6.17 4.28 9.50
C ARG A 160 -5.45 4.13 8.17
N ARG A 161 -5.52 5.14 7.30
CA ARG A 161 -4.77 5.15 6.03
C ARG A 161 -3.26 5.07 6.24
N VAL A 162 -2.77 5.60 7.36
CA VAL A 162 -1.35 5.51 7.72
C VAL A 162 -0.91 4.07 7.96
N LEU A 163 -1.80 3.18 8.44
CA LEU A 163 -1.46 1.77 8.67
C LEU A 163 -1.08 1.10 7.34
N TYR A 164 -1.83 1.35 6.28
CA TYR A 164 -1.53 0.84 4.95
C TYR A 164 -0.13 1.27 4.47
N SER A 165 0.20 2.56 4.60
CA SER A 165 1.52 3.08 4.23
C SER A 165 2.64 2.52 5.12
N THR A 166 2.39 2.31 6.41
CA THR A 166 3.40 1.75 7.32
C THR A 166 3.72 0.29 7.00
N THR A 167 2.73 -0.52 6.64
CA THR A 167 2.96 -1.92 6.23
C THR A 167 3.89 -1.98 5.04
N GLN A 168 3.68 -1.14 4.04
CA GLN A 168 4.56 -1.08 2.87
C GLN A 168 5.98 -0.63 3.24
N ALA A 169 6.12 0.38 4.11
CA ALA A 169 7.42 0.83 4.57
C ALA A 169 8.18 -0.26 5.34
N VAL A 170 7.49 -0.98 6.24
CA VAL A 170 8.06 -2.09 7.02
C VAL A 170 8.55 -3.21 6.10
N SER A 171 7.77 -3.58 5.08
CA SER A 171 8.19 -4.57 4.09
C SER A 171 9.47 -4.17 3.35
N GLN A 172 9.60 -2.90 2.95
CA GLN A 172 10.80 -2.42 2.28
C GLN A 172 12.03 -2.41 3.21
N VAL A 173 11.85 -2.02 4.47
CA VAL A 173 12.90 -2.10 5.49
C VAL A 173 13.32 -3.56 5.72
N GLY A 174 12.36 -4.48 5.79
CA GLY A 174 12.61 -5.92 5.89
C GLY A 174 13.46 -6.44 4.73
N THR A 175 13.14 -6.03 3.50
CA THR A 175 13.92 -6.38 2.30
C THR A 175 15.34 -5.80 2.36
N LEU A 176 15.52 -4.56 2.82
CA LEU A 176 16.84 -3.94 2.99
C LEU A 176 17.69 -4.68 4.03
N LEU A 177 17.12 -5.02 5.17
CA LEU A 177 17.83 -5.77 6.20
C LEU A 177 18.17 -7.19 5.74
N GLY A 178 17.23 -7.84 5.05
CA GLY A 178 17.43 -9.16 4.46
C GLY A 178 18.56 -9.18 3.45
N SER A 179 18.64 -8.18 2.56
CA SER A 179 19.71 -8.09 1.57
C SER A 179 21.08 -7.85 2.20
N LEU A 180 21.16 -7.06 3.27
CA LEU A 180 22.41 -6.84 4.00
C LEU A 180 22.93 -8.13 4.67
N VAL A 181 22.04 -8.88 5.33
CA VAL A 181 22.42 -10.14 6.00
C VAL A 181 22.86 -11.18 4.98
N VAL A 182 22.11 -11.34 3.90
CA VAL A 182 22.43 -12.28 2.83
C VAL A 182 23.74 -11.87 2.14
N GLY A 183 23.95 -10.57 1.88
CA GLY A 183 25.20 -10.07 1.32
C GLY A 183 26.41 -10.38 2.21
N TYR A 184 26.28 -10.23 3.53
CA TYR A 184 27.32 -10.62 4.48
C TYR A 184 27.59 -12.14 4.46
N LEU A 185 26.54 -12.96 4.40
CA LEU A 185 26.68 -14.43 4.32
C LEU A 185 27.30 -14.91 3.01
N TYR A 186 27.22 -14.13 1.92
CA TYR A 186 27.88 -14.46 0.66
C TYR A 186 29.36 -14.05 0.62
N ASP A 187 29.75 -13.05 1.42
CA ASP A 187 31.13 -12.54 1.48
C ASP A 187 32.02 -13.38 2.41
N VAL A 188 31.43 -14.01 3.43
CA VAL A 188 32.09 -14.96 4.36
C VAL A 188 32.14 -16.37 3.78
#